data_AF-A0A3M1KRS6-F1
#
_entry.id   AF-A0A3M1KRS6-F1
#
_cell.length_a   1.000
_cell.length_b   1.000
_cell.length_c   1.000
_cell.angle_alpha   90.00
_cell.angle_beta   90.00
_cell.angle_gamma   90.00
#
_symmetry.space_group_name_H-M   'P 1'
#
loop_
_entity.id
_entity.type
_entity.pdbx_description
1 polymer ?
#
loop_
_entity_poly.entity_id
_entity_poly.type
_entity_poly.pdbx_seq_one_letter_code
_entity_poly.pdbx_strand_id
1 'polypeptide(L)'
;MLLSLIVVMLLLLSVFHFVYEFLVAPTLLQSASFELFKLRDEIRRRKIRGEDRFAEETYFFLEDSLNSAIDNLQCFTLSFFLESRKKLRTSENLRHQLEEMGRLLEEDPQAQAAYESLLRTTLKAFAINSGGWLPYLLPIVVLAWIFNQTSKVSNRFIALLNQVFLSEGHLHKDLNGEFSPAASFFPNPYCFRRKYAPAGL
;
A
#
# COMPACT_ATOMS: atom_id res chain seq x y z
N MET A 1 17.39 31.48 5.58
CA MET A 1 16.17 31.38 4.71
C MET A 1 15.65 29.96 4.61
N LEU A 2 16.45 28.97 4.21
CA LEU A 2 16.00 27.57 4.08
C LEU A 2 15.47 26.98 5.41
N LEU A 3 16.17 27.18 6.52
CA LEU A 3 15.75 26.70 7.84
C LEU A 3 14.37 27.25 8.24
N SER A 4 14.15 28.55 8.04
CA SER A 4 12.88 29.21 8.34
C SER A 4 11.72 28.63 7.51
N LEU A 5 11.96 28.31 6.24
CA LEU A 5 10.95 27.70 5.37
C LEU A 5 10.57 26.28 5.82
N ILE A 6 11.56 25.47 6.22
CA ILE A 6 11.30 24.13 6.76
C ILE A 6 10.47 24.21 8.04
N VAL A 7 10.81 25.11 8.96
CA VAL A 7 10.06 25.30 10.21
C VAL A 7 8.61 25.71 9.94
N VAL A 8 8.37 26.65 9.02
CA VAL A 8 7.01 27.06 8.64
C VAL A 8 6.23 25.89 8.02
N MET A 9 6.86 25.10 7.15
CA MET A 9 6.22 23.93 6.55
C MET A 9 5.84 22.88 7.60
N LEU A 10 6.72 22.62 8.57
CA LEU A 10 6.45 21.69 9.67
C LEU A 10 5.31 22.17 10.57
N LEU A 11 5.24 23.48 10.86
CA LEU A 11 4.13 24.07 11.62
C LEU A 11 2.80 23.90 10.89
N LEU A 12 2.75 24.21 9.59
CA LEU A 12 1.54 24.03 8.78
C LEU A 12 1.11 22.56 8.75
N LEU A 13 2.05 21.64 8.57
CA LEU A 13 1.78 20.20 8.57
C LEU A 13 1.30 19.69 9.93
N SER A 14 1.86 20.22 11.02
CA SER A 14 1.43 19.91 12.39
C SER A 14 0.02 20.40 12.66
N VAL A 15 -0.33 21.63 12.28
CA VAL A 15 -1.69 22.17 12.41
C VAL A 15 -2.66 21.35 11.57
N PHE A 16 -2.31 21.04 10.32
CA PHE A 16 -3.13 20.19 9.46
C PHE A 16 -3.39 18.83 10.12
N HIS A 17 -2.34 18.14 10.58
CA HIS A 17 -2.46 16.81 11.15
C HIS A 17 -3.29 16.83 12.44
N PHE A 18 -3.11 17.85 13.28
CA PHE A 18 -3.92 18.06 14.48
C PHE A 18 -5.42 18.23 14.13
N VAL A 19 -5.75 19.08 13.16
CA VAL A 19 -7.14 19.28 12.72
C VAL A 19 -7.72 17.99 12.13
N TYR A 20 -6.91 17.25 11.36
CA TYR A 20 -7.34 15.99 10.78
C TYR A 20 -7.68 14.95 11.85
N GLU A 21 -6.76 14.67 12.77
CA GLU A 21 -6.93 13.64 13.81
C GLU A 21 -7.99 14.01 14.84
N PHE A 22 -8.10 15.29 15.20
CA PHE A 22 -9.01 15.71 16.27
C PHE A 22 -10.44 15.96 15.78
N LEU A 23 -10.62 16.45 14.55
CA LEU A 23 -11.94 16.87 14.06
C LEU A 23 -12.42 16.02 12.90
N VAL A 24 -11.60 15.85 11.87
CA VAL A 24 -12.03 15.21 10.61
C VAL A 24 -12.20 13.70 10.80
N ALA A 25 -11.18 13.01 11.29
CA ALA A 25 -11.21 11.56 11.43
C ALA A 25 -12.34 11.07 12.35
N PRO A 26 -12.55 11.62 13.57
CA PRO A 26 -13.64 11.19 14.44
C PRO A 26 -15.02 11.39 13.82
N THR A 27 -15.24 12.51 13.13
CA THR A 27 -16.51 12.81 12.46
C THR A 27 -16.79 11.81 11.34
N LEU A 28 -15.79 11.50 10.52
CA LEU A 28 -15.93 10.53 9.43
C LEU A 28 -16.10 9.10 9.95
N LEU A 29 -15.40 8.73 11.03
CA LEU A 29 -15.55 7.44 11.69
C LEU A 29 -16.94 7.28 12.29
N GLN A 30 -17.49 8.32 12.91
CA GLN A 30 -18.85 8.29 13.42
C GLN A 30 -19.88 8.04 12.31
N SER A 31 -19.71 8.67 11.15
CA SER A 31 -20.55 8.39 9.98
C SER A 31 -20.42 6.93 9.53
N ALA A 32 -19.22 6.35 9.54
CA ALA A 32 -19.01 4.95 9.20
C ALA A 32 -19.63 4.00 10.25
N SER A 33 -19.58 4.34 11.55
CA SER A 33 -20.28 3.57 12.59
C SER A 33 -21.79 3.53 12.33
N PHE A 34 -22.40 4.65 11.93
CA PHE A 34 -23.83 4.66 11.59
C PHE A 34 -24.16 3.78 10.37
N GLU A 35 -23.28 3.72 9.37
CA GLU A 35 -23.43 2.81 8.23
C GLU A 35 -23.43 1.34 8.70
N LEU A 36 -22.53 0.96 9.60
CA LEU A 36 -22.49 -0.40 10.18
C LEU A 36 -23.71 -0.71 11.06
N PHE A 37 -24.16 0.23 11.90
CA PHE A 37 -25.36 0.05 12.72
C PHE A 37 -26.59 -0.16 11.84
N LYS A 38 -26.74 0.65 10.78
CA LYS A 38 -27.84 0.50 9.82
C LYS A 38 -27.82 -0.87 9.15
N LEU A 39 -26.64 -1.35 8.74
CA LEU A 39 -26.47 -2.65 8.10
C LEU A 39 -26.83 -3.80 9.06
N ARG A 40 -26.36 -3.73 10.31
CA ARG A 40 -26.72 -4.71 11.35
C ARG A 40 -28.23 -4.76 11.59
N ASP A 41 -28.85 -3.60 11.74
CA ASP A 41 -30.28 -3.52 12.01
C ASP A 41 -31.10 -4.01 10.81
N GLU A 42 -30.62 -3.82 9.58
CA GLU A 42 -31.24 -4.38 8.38
C GLU A 42 -31.20 -5.92 8.37
N ILE A 43 -30.03 -6.52 8.63
CA ILE A 43 -29.86 -7.98 8.69
C ILE A 43 -30.76 -8.58 9.78
N ARG A 44 -30.82 -7.95 10.97
CA ARG A 44 -31.71 -8.37 12.06
C ARG A 44 -33.19 -8.28 11.66
N ARG A 45 -33.60 -7.20 11.02
CA ARG A 45 -35.00 -7.04 10.55
C ARG A 45 -35.38 -8.15 9.57
N ARG A 46 -34.51 -8.47 8.61
CA ARG A 46 -34.78 -9.50 7.61
C ARG A 46 -34.87 -10.90 8.23
N LYS A 47 -33.99 -11.22 9.19
CA LYS A 47 -34.09 -12.47 9.97
C LYS A 47 -35.43 -12.57 10.72
N ILE A 48 -35.85 -11.50 11.39
CA ILE A 48 -37.12 -11.47 12.15
C ILE A 48 -38.32 -11.67 11.23
N ARG A 49 -38.29 -11.10 10.01
CA ARG A 49 -39.38 -11.22 9.03
C ARG A 49 -39.36 -12.55 8.25
N GLY A 50 -38.31 -13.36 8.41
CA GLY A 50 -38.11 -14.56 7.60
C GLY A 50 -37.90 -14.27 6.11
N GLU A 51 -37.45 -13.05 5.78
CA GLU A 51 -37.22 -12.60 4.39
C GLU A 51 -35.92 -13.21 3.83
N ASP A 52 -34.92 -13.41 4.70
CA ASP A 52 -33.65 -14.02 4.32
C ASP A 52 -33.60 -15.48 4.78
N ARG A 53 -33.10 -16.35 3.90
CA ARG A 53 -32.86 -17.77 4.20
C ARG A 53 -31.42 -18.00 4.64
N PHE A 54 -30.84 -17.05 5.38
CA PHE A 54 -29.51 -17.22 5.94
C PHE A 54 -29.47 -18.57 6.67
N ALA A 55 -28.48 -19.40 6.32
CA ALA A 55 -28.08 -20.43 7.24
C ALA A 55 -27.77 -19.76 8.58
N GLU A 56 -28.17 -20.39 9.68
CA GLU A 56 -28.03 -19.81 11.01
C GLU A 56 -26.57 -19.42 11.31
N GLU A 57 -25.65 -20.26 10.85
CA GLU A 57 -24.19 -20.05 10.87
C GLU A 57 -23.78 -18.77 10.13
N THR A 58 -24.26 -18.55 8.90
CA THR A 58 -23.97 -17.35 8.09
C THR A 58 -24.47 -16.08 8.76
N TYR A 59 -25.66 -16.13 9.38
CA TYR A 59 -26.20 -15.00 10.11
C TYR A 59 -25.33 -14.64 11.32
N PHE A 60 -24.97 -15.62 12.15
CA PHE A 60 -24.16 -15.35 13.35
C PHE A 60 -22.78 -14.83 12.96
N PHE A 61 -22.20 -15.38 11.89
CA PHE A 61 -20.95 -14.89 11.35
C PHE A 61 -21.02 -13.40 10.94
N LEU A 62 -22.06 -12.99 10.21
CA LEU A 62 -22.23 -11.60 9.80
C LEU A 62 -22.45 -10.68 10.99
N GLU A 63 -23.24 -11.12 11.97
CA GLU A 63 -23.50 -10.37 13.20
C GLU A 63 -22.21 -10.17 14.02
N ASP A 64 -21.42 -11.22 14.21
CA ASP A 64 -20.14 -11.15 14.93
C ASP A 64 -19.12 -10.28 14.20
N SER A 65 -19.07 -10.38 12.87
CA SER A 65 -18.20 -9.54 12.03
C SER A 65 -18.59 -8.07 12.09
N LEU A 66 -19.89 -7.77 12.07
CA LEU A 66 -20.41 -6.41 12.21
C LEU A 66 -20.11 -5.82 13.58
N ASN A 67 -20.37 -6.58 14.65
CA ASN A 67 -20.08 -6.14 16.01
C ASN A 67 -18.57 -5.89 16.18
N SER A 68 -17.74 -6.82 15.70
CA SER A 68 -16.29 -6.67 15.72
C SER A 68 -15.82 -5.43 14.96
N ALA A 69 -16.42 -5.15 13.80
CA ALA A 69 -16.07 -3.96 13.01
C ALA A 69 -16.52 -2.65 13.68
N ILE A 70 -17.69 -2.64 14.32
CA ILE A 70 -18.19 -1.48 15.09
C ILE A 70 -17.24 -1.18 16.26
N ASP A 71 -16.90 -2.20 17.04
CA ASP A 71 -16.08 -2.04 18.25
C ASP A 71 -14.65 -1.63 17.93
N ASN A 72 -14.11 -2.09 16.80
CA ASN A 72 -12.72 -1.87 16.40
C ASN A 72 -12.56 -0.81 15.29
N LEU A 73 -13.59 -0.02 15.00
CA LEU A 73 -13.58 0.87 13.82
C LEU A 73 -12.42 1.87 13.84
N GLN A 74 -12.10 2.38 15.02
CA GLN A 74 -11.00 3.33 15.26
C GLN A 74 -9.62 2.65 15.17
N CYS A 75 -9.56 1.34 15.31
CA CYS A 75 -8.32 0.56 15.33
C CYS A 75 -7.91 0.05 13.94
N PHE A 76 -8.77 0.16 12.93
CA PHE A 76 -8.45 -0.25 11.56
C PHE A 76 -7.36 0.64 10.96
N THR A 77 -6.11 0.27 11.20
CA THR A 77 -4.90 0.96 10.76
C THR A 77 -4.02 -0.02 9.98
N LEU A 78 -2.96 0.49 9.34
CA LEU A 78 -1.97 -0.36 8.67
C LEU A 78 -1.34 -1.39 9.62
N SER A 79 -1.05 -0.99 10.86
CA SER A 79 -0.48 -1.87 11.88
C SER A 79 -1.42 -3.03 12.20
N PHE A 80 -2.71 -2.74 12.41
CA PHE A 80 -3.72 -3.75 12.63
C PHE A 80 -3.82 -4.73 11.45
N PHE A 81 -3.80 -4.22 10.22
CA PHE A 81 -3.82 -5.07 9.03
C PHE A 81 -2.61 -6.01 8.95
N LEU A 82 -1.41 -5.50 9.23
CA LEU A 82 -0.19 -6.31 9.25
C LEU A 82 -0.22 -7.39 10.35
N GLU A 83 -0.73 -7.04 11.53
CA GLU A 83 -0.88 -7.98 12.64
C GLU A 83 -1.91 -9.08 12.32
N SER A 84 -3.07 -8.70 11.79
CA SER A 84 -4.12 -9.63 11.34
C SER A 84 -3.60 -10.58 10.26
N ARG A 85 -2.83 -10.06 9.30
CA ARG A 85 -2.18 -10.90 8.26
C ARG A 85 -1.16 -11.87 8.86
N LYS A 86 -0.40 -11.45 9.87
CA LYS A 86 0.54 -12.33 10.57
C LYS A 86 -0.20 -13.43 11.31
N LYS A 87 -1.24 -13.09 12.09
CA LYS A 87 -2.08 -14.06 12.82
C LYS A 87 -2.71 -15.08 11.88
N LEU A 88 -3.22 -14.62 10.73
CA LEU A 88 -3.79 -15.49 9.71
C LEU A 88 -2.79 -16.49 9.14
N ARG A 89 -1.52 -16.09 8.97
CA ARG A 89 -0.47 -17.00 8.47
C ARG A 89 -0.01 -18.03 9.50
N THR A 90 -0.12 -17.71 10.78
CA THR A 90 0.41 -18.55 11.86
C THR A 90 -0.64 -19.50 12.43
N SER A 91 -1.93 -19.17 12.32
CA SER A 91 -3.02 -19.97 12.86
C SER A 91 -3.76 -20.73 11.74
N GLU A 92 -3.60 -22.05 11.72
CA GLU A 92 -4.32 -22.92 10.78
C GLU A 92 -5.84 -22.91 11.05
N ASN A 93 -6.24 -22.77 12.32
CA ASN A 93 -7.65 -22.68 12.70
C ASN A 93 -8.32 -21.43 12.09
N LEU A 94 -7.67 -20.26 12.16
CA LEU A 94 -8.20 -19.04 11.56
C LEU A 94 -8.33 -19.14 10.03
N ARG A 95 -7.41 -19.85 9.37
CA ARG A 95 -7.51 -20.10 7.92
C ARG A 95 -8.70 -20.97 7.58
N HIS A 96 -8.87 -22.08 8.30
CA HIS A 96 -10.01 -22.97 8.08
C HIS A 96 -11.34 -22.25 8.30
N GLN A 97 -11.45 -21.43 9.36
CA GLN A 97 -12.64 -20.61 9.60
C GLN A 97 -12.90 -19.64 8.44
N LEU A 98 -11.87 -18.96 7.92
CA LEU A 98 -12.00 -18.05 6.78
C LEU A 98 -12.39 -18.75 5.48
N GLU A 99 -11.87 -19.95 5.23
CA GLU A 99 -12.21 -20.76 4.05
C GLU A 99 -13.67 -21.25 4.14
N GLU A 100 -14.08 -21.74 5.30
CA GLU A 100 -15.47 -22.15 5.55
C GLU A 100 -16.44 -20.98 5.43
N MET A 101 -16.07 -19.82 5.98
CA MET A 101 -16.83 -18.58 5.83
C MET A 101 -16.94 -18.12 4.38
N GLY A 102 -15.87 -18.26 3.59
CA GLY A 102 -15.89 -17.96 2.16
C GLY A 102 -16.95 -18.79 1.44
N ARG A 103 -17.03 -20.09 1.74
CA ARG A 103 -18.05 -20.98 1.20
C ARG A 103 -19.47 -20.58 1.62
N LEU A 104 -19.67 -20.29 2.91
CA LEU A 104 -20.98 -19.87 3.43
C LEU A 104 -21.49 -18.56 2.79
N LEU A 105 -20.59 -17.65 2.42
CA LEU A 105 -20.93 -16.40 1.73
C LEU A 105 -21.23 -16.62 0.24
N GLU A 106 -20.53 -17.55 -0.44
CA GLU A 106 -20.78 -17.86 -1.85
C GLU A 106 -22.15 -18.52 -2.08
N GLU A 107 -22.64 -19.28 -1.09
CA GLU A 107 -23.94 -19.96 -1.16
C GLU A 107 -25.13 -19.00 -1.04
N ASP A 108 -24.94 -17.82 -0.45
CA ASP A 108 -26.01 -16.84 -0.21
C ASP A 108 -25.63 -15.43 -0.75
N PRO A 109 -26.20 -15.02 -1.91
CA PRO A 109 -25.94 -13.72 -2.51
C PRO A 109 -26.30 -12.53 -1.62
N GLN A 110 -27.31 -12.66 -0.74
CA GLN A 110 -27.69 -11.59 0.17
C GLN A 110 -26.67 -11.45 1.30
N ALA A 111 -26.16 -12.58 1.81
CA ALA A 111 -25.10 -12.60 2.81
C ALA A 111 -23.80 -12.02 2.24
N GLN A 112 -23.47 -12.38 0.99
CA GLN A 112 -22.34 -11.80 0.27
C GLN A 112 -22.48 -10.28 0.13
N ALA A 113 -23.65 -9.78 -0.30
CA ALA A 113 -23.88 -8.34 -0.45
C ALA A 113 -23.78 -7.58 0.89
N ALA A 114 -24.25 -8.18 1.98
CA ALA A 114 -24.09 -7.64 3.32
C ALA A 114 -22.61 -7.61 3.75
N TYR A 115 -21.87 -8.68 3.49
CA TYR A 115 -20.43 -8.76 3.78
C TYR A 115 -19.61 -7.76 2.97
N GLU A 116 -19.92 -7.56 1.69
CA GLU A 116 -19.28 -6.54 0.85
C GLU A 116 -19.54 -5.12 1.37
N SER A 117 -20.75 -4.87 1.86
CA SER A 117 -21.12 -3.58 2.48
C SER A 117 -20.35 -3.34 3.78
N LEU A 118 -20.20 -4.38 4.61
CA LEU A 118 -19.34 -4.37 5.78
C LEU A 118 -17.89 -4.06 5.40
N LEU A 119 -17.31 -4.80 4.44
CA LEU A 119 -15.93 -4.61 3.98
C LEU A 119 -15.69 -3.20 3.45
N ARG A 120 -16.61 -2.68 2.64
CA ARG A 120 -16.51 -1.31 2.10
C ARG A 120 -16.42 -0.28 3.23
N THR A 121 -17.25 -0.44 4.26
CA THR A 121 -17.29 0.48 5.40
C THR A 121 -16.02 0.36 6.25
N THR A 122 -15.53 -0.86 6.45
CA THR A 122 -14.25 -1.14 7.13
C THR A 122 -13.06 -0.56 6.37
N LEU A 123 -13.04 -0.68 5.03
CA LEU A 123 -11.99 -0.08 4.18
C LEU A 123 -12.04 1.44 4.21
N LYS A 124 -13.24 2.03 4.25
CA LYS A 124 -13.42 3.48 4.45
C LYS A 124 -12.85 3.92 5.80
N ALA A 125 -13.14 3.20 6.88
CA ALA A 125 -12.55 3.47 8.20
C ALA A 125 -11.02 3.34 8.19
N PHE A 126 -10.49 2.31 7.53
CA PHE A 126 -9.05 2.15 7.31
C PHE A 126 -8.42 3.36 6.61
N ALA A 127 -9.07 3.84 5.54
CA ALA A 127 -8.61 5.00 4.79
C ALA A 127 -8.69 6.28 5.63
N ILE A 128 -9.70 6.43 6.49
CA ILE A 128 -9.82 7.57 7.41
C ILE A 128 -8.69 7.52 8.46
N ASN A 129 -8.48 6.39 9.12
CA ASN A 129 -7.43 6.25 10.14
C ASN A 129 -6.01 6.39 9.56
N SER A 130 -5.81 5.95 8.32
CA SER A 130 -4.48 6.00 7.67
C SER A 130 -4.27 7.27 6.84
N GLY A 131 -5.34 8.01 6.51
CA GLY A 131 -5.32 9.13 5.58
C GLY A 131 -4.53 10.34 6.09
N GLY A 132 -4.46 10.52 7.41
CA GLY A 132 -3.69 11.60 8.04
C GLY A 132 -2.19 11.54 7.73
N TRP A 133 -1.69 10.38 7.30
CA TRP A 133 -0.29 10.17 6.90
C TRP A 133 0.02 10.60 5.46
N LEU A 134 -0.99 10.73 4.59
CA LEU A 134 -0.78 11.01 3.16
C LEU A 134 0.01 12.30 2.89
N PRO A 135 -0.22 13.43 3.59
CA PRO A 135 0.53 14.66 3.34
C PRO A 135 2.03 14.53 3.62
N TYR A 136 2.43 13.61 4.51
CA TYR A 136 3.84 13.34 4.81
C TYR A 136 4.56 12.61 3.67
N LEU A 137 3.83 11.93 2.78
CA LEU A 137 4.41 11.29 1.60
C LEU A 137 4.75 12.30 0.49
N LEU A 138 4.08 13.45 0.47
CA LEU A 138 4.27 14.49 -0.54
C LEU A 138 5.74 14.96 -0.67
N PRO A 139 6.45 15.33 0.40
CA PRO A 139 7.87 15.71 0.28
C PRO A 139 8.75 14.56 -0.23
N ILE A 140 8.46 13.31 0.15
CA ILE A 140 9.21 12.13 -0.32
C ILE A 140 9.03 11.96 -1.83
N VAL A 141 7.79 12.09 -2.33
CA VAL A 141 7.48 12.00 -3.75
C VAL A 141 8.15 13.11 -4.55
N VAL A 142 8.14 14.35 -4.05
CA VAL A 142 8.82 15.48 -4.69
C VAL A 142 10.33 15.23 -4.77
N LEU A 143 10.96 14.77 -3.69
CA LEU A 143 12.39 14.43 -3.68
C LEU A 143 12.71 13.31 -4.67
N ALA A 144 11.92 12.24 -4.68
CA ALA A 144 12.10 11.13 -5.63
C ALA A 144 11.94 11.59 -7.09
N TRP A 145 10.99 12.51 -7.35
CA TRP A 145 10.80 13.10 -8.67
C TRP A 145 12.00 13.94 -9.10
N ILE A 146 12.50 14.83 -8.24
CA ILE A 146 13.70 15.64 -8.52
C ILE A 146 14.90 14.73 -8.81
N PHE A 147 15.11 13.69 -7.99
CA PHE A 147 16.18 12.71 -8.18
C PHE A 147 16.08 11.96 -9.53
N ASN A 148 14.88 11.60 -9.94
CA ASN A 148 14.66 10.97 -11.25
C ASN A 148 14.94 11.94 -12.41
N GLN A 149 14.68 13.24 -12.25
CA GLN A 149 15.05 14.22 -13.28
C GLN A 149 16.56 14.44 -13.35
N THR A 150 17.24 14.58 -12.21
CA THR A 150 18.71 14.80 -12.20
C THR A 150 19.46 13.61 -12.77
N SER A 151 19.08 12.38 -12.42
CA SER A 151 19.68 11.16 -12.97
C SER A 151 19.54 11.04 -14.49
N LYS A 152 18.42 11.46 -15.09
CA LYS A 152 18.25 11.50 -16.55
C LYS A 152 19.19 12.52 -17.20
N VAL A 153 19.35 13.69 -16.58
CA VAL A 153 20.26 14.73 -17.07
C VAL A 153 21.71 14.25 -16.97
N SER A 154 22.10 13.66 -15.83
CA SER A 154 23.44 13.12 -15.62
C SER A 154 23.77 12.01 -16.61
N ASN A 155 22.85 11.08 -16.88
CA ASN A 155 23.07 10.01 -17.86
C ASN A 155 23.24 10.55 -19.29
N ARG A 156 22.49 11.60 -19.66
CA ARG A 156 22.67 12.29 -20.96
C ARG A 156 24.01 13.00 -21.03
N PHE A 157 24.44 13.65 -19.96
CA PHE A 157 25.73 14.32 -19.89
C PHE A 157 26.90 13.33 -19.99
N ILE A 158 26.82 12.19 -19.27
CA ILE A 158 27.81 11.10 -19.38
C ILE A 158 27.84 10.53 -20.81
N ALA A 159 26.68 10.35 -21.45
CA ALA A 159 26.63 9.88 -22.83
C ALA A 159 27.30 10.86 -23.81
N LEU A 160 27.10 12.17 -23.62
CA LEU A 160 27.76 13.21 -24.42
C LEU A 160 29.27 13.26 -24.17
N LEU A 161 29.71 13.18 -22.92
CA LEU A 161 31.13 13.11 -22.58
C LEU A 161 31.79 11.88 -23.20
N ASN A 162 31.13 10.72 -23.15
CA ASN A 162 31.64 9.50 -23.80
C ASN A 162 31.74 9.66 -25.33
N GLN A 163 30.77 10.33 -25.98
CA GLN A 163 30.86 10.60 -27.42
C GLN A 163 32.01 11.55 -27.78
N VAL A 164 32.22 12.61 -27.00
CA VAL A 164 33.31 13.57 -27.23
C VAL A 164 34.67 12.90 -27.00
N PHE A 165 34.84 12.15 -25.90
CA PHE A 165 36.10 11.44 -25.62
C PHE A 165 36.41 10.34 -26.65
N LEU A 166 35.40 9.63 -27.17
CA LEU A 166 35.61 8.63 -28.24
C LEU A 166 35.91 9.27 -29.61
N SER A 167 35.45 10.50 -29.85
CA SER A 167 35.78 11.26 -31.06
C SER A 167 37.23 11.72 -31.08
N GLU A 168 37.82 12.11 -29.93
CA GLU A 168 39.24 12.49 -29.85
C GLU A 168 40.17 11.27 -29.91
N GLY A 169 39.74 10.11 -29.39
CA GLY A 169 40.49 8.85 -29.50
C GLY A 169 40.64 8.31 -30.93
N HIS A 170 39.79 8.76 -31.87
CA HIS A 170 39.90 8.40 -33.29
C HIS A 170 40.89 9.25 -34.07
N LEU A 171 41.22 10.48 -33.62
CA LEU A 171 42.18 11.34 -34.31
C LEU A 171 43.64 10.91 -34.08
N HIS A 172 43.89 10.14 -33.02
CA HIS A 172 45.25 9.67 -32.69
C HIS A 172 45.59 8.29 -33.28
N LYS A 173 44.61 7.61 -33.91
CA LYS A 173 44.76 6.23 -34.41
C LYS A 173 45.25 6.13 -35.86
N ASP A 174 45.39 7.26 -36.56
CA ASP A 174 45.84 7.31 -37.96
C ASP A 174 47.32 7.68 -38.16
N LEU A 175 48.10 7.89 -37.10
CA LEU A 175 49.52 8.30 -37.25
C LEU A 175 50.57 7.29 -36.80
N ASN A 176 50.22 6.20 -36.12
CA ASN A 176 51.19 5.13 -35.84
C ASN A 176 50.48 3.78 -35.85
N GLY A 177 50.56 3.11 -36.99
CA GLY A 177 50.20 1.70 -37.10
C GLY A 177 51.19 0.87 -36.28
N GLU A 178 50.82 0.49 -35.07
CA GLU A 178 51.31 -0.71 -34.40
C GLU A 178 50.34 -1.10 -33.28
N PHE A 179 49.71 -2.26 -33.45
CA PHE A 179 48.71 -2.83 -32.56
C PHE A 179 49.38 -3.53 -31.37
N SER A 180 49.07 -3.11 -30.15
CA SER A 180 49.27 -3.92 -28.94
C SER A 180 47.95 -3.96 -28.16
N PRO A 181 47.33 -5.14 -27.95
CA PRO A 181 46.07 -5.24 -27.23
C PRO A 181 46.34 -5.29 -25.73
N ALA A 182 46.51 -4.12 -25.10
CA ALA A 182 46.56 -4.01 -23.65
C ALA A 182 45.15 -3.86 -23.08
N ALA A 183 44.65 -4.95 -22.51
CA ALA A 183 43.74 -5.04 -21.37
C ALA A 183 42.71 -3.91 -21.18
N SER A 184 41.46 -4.21 -21.52
CA SER A 184 40.27 -3.52 -21.03
C SER A 184 40.22 -3.54 -19.49
N PHE A 185 40.71 -2.47 -18.87
CA PHE A 185 40.73 -2.29 -17.42
C PHE A 185 39.55 -1.44 -16.95
N PHE A 186 38.32 -1.88 -17.19
CA PHE A 186 37.16 -1.42 -16.41
C PHE A 186 36.13 -2.55 -16.34
N PRO A 187 35.81 -3.09 -15.14
CA PRO A 187 34.72 -4.04 -15.01
C PRO A 187 33.40 -3.28 -15.24
N ASN A 188 32.63 -3.77 -16.20
CA ASN A 188 31.26 -3.37 -16.46
C ASN A 188 30.39 -3.59 -15.20
N PRO A 189 29.83 -2.54 -14.57
CA PRO A 189 29.00 -2.71 -13.36
C PRO A 189 27.60 -3.28 -13.64
N TYR A 190 27.25 -3.58 -14.90
CA TYR A 190 25.92 -4.12 -15.26
C TYR A 190 25.84 -5.64 -15.38
N CYS A 191 26.90 -6.39 -15.02
CA CYS A 191 26.89 -7.86 -14.98
C CYS A 191 26.64 -8.44 -13.58
N PHE A 192 25.60 -7.98 -12.88
CA PHE A 192 25.06 -8.70 -11.72
C PHE A 192 23.54 -8.84 -11.83
N ARG A 193 23.10 -9.63 -12.81
CA ARG A 193 21.77 -10.26 -12.77
C ARG A 193 21.80 -11.63 -13.44
N ARG A 194 21.27 -12.61 -12.68
CA ARG A 194 21.02 -14.02 -13.02
C ARG A 194 22.22 -14.96 -12.99
N LYS A 195 22.28 -15.79 -11.94
CA LYS A 195 22.05 -17.25 -12.03
C LYS A 195 22.34 -17.87 -10.66
N TYR A 196 21.31 -18.17 -9.86
CA TYR A 196 21.29 -19.31 -8.94
C TYR A 196 19.85 -19.68 -8.58
N ALA A 197 19.29 -20.57 -9.38
CA ALA A 197 18.42 -21.69 -9.03
C ALA A 197 18.13 -22.43 -10.35
N PRO A 198 17.96 -23.78 -10.41
CA PRO A 198 17.75 -24.72 -9.30
C PRO A 198 18.55 -26.05 -9.44
N ALA A 199 18.15 -27.03 -8.60
CA ALA A 199 18.49 -28.46 -8.53
C ALA A 199 19.58 -28.82 -7.51
N GLY A 200 19.38 -29.70 -6.52
CA GLY A 200 18.25 -30.55 -6.15
C GLY A 200 18.77 -31.62 -5.19
N LEU A 201 18.01 -31.91 -4.11
CA LEU A 201 17.91 -33.16 -3.36
C LEU A 201 16.88 -32.97 -2.25
#